data_AF-A0A9W8HRF0-F1
#
_entry.id   AF-A0A9W8HRF0-F1
#
_cell.length_a   1.000
_cell.length_b   1.000
_cell.length_c   1.000
_cell.angle_alpha   90.00
_cell.angle_beta   90.00
_cell.angle_gamma   90.00
#
_symmetry.space_group_name_H-M   'P 1'
#
loop_
_entity.id
_entity.type
_entity.pdbx_description
1 polymer ?
#
loop_
_entity_poly.entity_id
_entity_poly.type
_entity_poly.pdbx_seq_one_letter_code
_entity_poly.pdbx_strand_id
1 'polypeptide(L)'
;MSTISYSESGLDSQDERWDDWEGDEMMAPMKCLFCSQTFQGPIPLFGHVKEAHSFDFLKTRSELQLDFYQSMRAVNYIRMMGLKDPKFGSVSSFSIDGSEAFLSDDAYLKPAIPEDSLLYALDELDLDDEDNASAAGIRADSTTAAACAAEAAPAKDAKERELMARIQALEQQVGLREREIKFIAEQFDDYKALVKRQFFDSVETASDTNSEPEGTKAIAGASDYYFNSYAGNEIHMQMLQDKVRTEGYRDFIYDNKDIFKDKVVLDVGCGTGILSMFAARAGAAKVFAVDNSDIIHKAQANVIENKLDGVITL
;
A
#
# COMPACT_ATOMS: atom_id res chain seq x y z
N MET A 1 -33.28 43.69 23.63
CA MET A 1 -32.29 43.92 22.56
C MET A 1 -30.92 43.89 23.22
N SER A 2 -30.28 42.72 23.20
CA SER A 2 -28.87 42.58 23.59
C SER A 2 -28.09 42.24 22.34
N THR A 3 -27.28 43.19 21.89
CA THR A 3 -26.31 43.02 20.81
C THR A 3 -25.16 42.16 21.33
N ILE A 4 -25.09 40.91 20.85
CA ILE A 4 -23.91 40.07 21.02
C ILE A 4 -22.90 40.53 19.95
N SER A 5 -21.83 41.17 20.39
CA SER A 5 -20.69 41.52 19.55
C SER A 5 -19.84 40.26 19.33
N TYR A 6 -19.79 39.78 18.08
CA TYR A 6 -18.91 38.71 17.65
C TYR A 6 -17.49 39.26 17.52
N SER A 7 -16.53 38.73 18.29
CA SER A 7 -15.11 38.97 18.09
C SER A 7 -14.58 37.91 17.12
N GLU A 8 -14.01 38.34 15.99
CA GLU A 8 -13.25 37.47 15.09
C GLU A 8 -12.13 36.79 15.88
N SER A 9 -12.30 35.49 16.16
CA SER A 9 -11.18 34.62 16.53
C SER A 9 -10.36 34.40 15.27
N GLY A 10 -9.08 34.78 15.37
CA GLY A 10 -8.17 34.98 14.26
C GLY A 10 -8.07 33.84 13.26
N LEU A 11 -7.80 34.25 12.03
CA LEU A 11 -7.21 33.48 10.95
C LEU A 11 -6.18 32.48 11.49
N ASP A 12 -6.55 31.20 11.54
CA ASP A 12 -5.56 30.13 11.54
C ASP A 12 -5.16 29.95 10.07
N SER A 13 -4.12 30.68 9.66
CA SER A 13 -3.56 30.69 8.31
C SER A 13 -2.62 29.51 8.10
N GLN A 14 -3.01 28.31 8.54
CA GLN A 14 -2.37 27.08 8.11
C GLN A 14 -3.44 26.21 7.47
N ASP A 15 -3.45 26.30 6.15
CA ASP A 15 -4.08 25.39 5.24
C ASP A 15 -3.75 23.94 5.63
N GLU A 16 -4.62 23.27 6.38
CA GLU A 16 -4.74 21.80 6.32
C GLU A 16 -5.46 21.46 5.00
N ARG A 17 -4.75 21.76 3.91
CA ARG A 17 -5.05 21.21 2.61
C ARG A 17 -4.84 19.71 2.73
N TRP A 18 -5.82 18.95 2.26
CA TRP A 18 -5.87 17.50 2.23
C TRP A 18 -4.83 16.89 1.26
N ASP A 19 -3.62 17.46 1.21
CA ASP A 19 -2.43 17.00 0.48
C ASP A 19 -1.51 16.17 1.39
N ASP A 20 -1.84 15.97 2.68
CA ASP A 20 -0.97 15.26 3.63
C ASP A 20 -1.13 13.73 3.59
N TRP A 21 -1.36 13.19 2.39
CA TRP A 21 -0.79 11.87 2.10
C TRP A 21 0.69 12.13 1.89
N GLU A 22 1.47 12.11 2.99
CA GLU A 22 2.92 12.01 2.93
C GLU A 22 3.27 10.72 2.18
N GLY A 23 3.33 10.81 0.86
CA GLY A 23 3.76 9.75 -0.06
C GLY A 23 5.26 9.48 0.01
N ASP A 24 5.84 9.60 1.21
CA ASP A 24 7.25 9.43 1.51
C ASP A 24 7.49 9.23 3.02
N GLU A 25 6.60 8.52 3.74
CA GLU A 25 7.05 7.86 4.97
C GLU A 25 8.10 6.82 4.57
N MET A 26 9.37 7.24 4.56
CA MET A 26 10.52 6.34 4.51
C MET A 26 10.25 5.24 5.54
N MET A 27 10.01 4.01 5.05
CA MET A 27 9.75 2.84 5.87
C MET A 27 10.63 2.89 7.11
N ALA A 28 9.99 2.99 8.28
CA ALA A 28 10.74 3.21 9.52
C ALA A 28 11.79 2.10 9.69
N PRO A 29 12.98 2.43 10.23
CA PRO A 29 14.09 1.51 10.28
C PRO A 29 13.73 0.26 11.09
N MET A 30 13.93 -0.91 10.48
CA MET A 30 13.55 -2.19 11.06
C MET A 30 14.56 -2.63 12.11
N LYS A 31 14.08 -3.00 13.31
CA LYS A 31 14.94 -3.46 14.40
C LYS A 31 15.27 -4.96 14.28
N CYS A 32 16.53 -5.31 14.49
CA CYS A 32 17.00 -6.69 14.60
C CYS A 32 16.15 -7.51 15.60
N LEU A 33 16.04 -8.81 15.36
CA LEU A 33 15.28 -9.73 16.21
C LEU A 33 15.91 -9.94 17.60
N PHE A 34 17.24 -9.86 17.69
CA PHE A 34 18.00 -10.23 18.91
C PHE A 34 18.68 -9.04 19.59
N CYS A 35 19.05 -7.99 18.84
CA CYS A 35 19.81 -6.86 19.37
C CYS A 35 19.15 -5.51 19.06
N SER A 36 19.80 -4.42 19.50
CA SER A 36 19.29 -3.06 19.32
C SER A 36 19.65 -2.42 17.96
N GLN A 37 20.29 -3.14 17.05
CA GLN A 37 20.64 -2.62 15.72
C GLN A 37 19.41 -2.47 14.83
N THR A 38 19.47 -1.50 13.93
CA THR A 38 18.37 -1.14 13.02
C THR A 38 18.84 -1.10 11.58
N PHE A 39 17.97 -1.46 10.64
CA PHE A 39 18.30 -1.65 9.23
C PHE A 39 17.24 -1.02 8.32
N GLN A 40 17.67 -0.58 7.14
CA GLN A 40 16.79 -0.07 6.10
C GLN A 40 16.41 -1.23 5.17
N GLY A 41 15.33 -1.94 5.50
CA GLY A 41 14.82 -3.08 4.76
C GLY A 41 15.14 -4.46 5.36
N PRO A 42 14.43 -5.51 4.93
CA PRO A 42 14.50 -6.82 5.57
C PRO A 42 15.72 -7.64 5.15
N ILE A 43 16.21 -7.48 3.91
CA ILE A 43 17.41 -8.17 3.40
C ILE A 43 18.66 -7.89 4.27
N PRO A 44 19.08 -6.63 4.51
CA PRO A 44 20.23 -6.35 5.37
C PRO A 44 20.00 -6.77 6.82
N LEU A 45 18.75 -6.71 7.32
CA LEU A 45 18.39 -7.17 8.65
C LEU A 45 18.63 -8.67 8.82
N PHE A 46 18.11 -9.51 7.92
CA PHE A 46 18.29 -10.96 8.02
C PHE A 46 19.73 -11.40 7.73
N GLY A 47 20.47 -10.66 6.89
CA GLY A 47 21.91 -10.81 6.75
C GLY A 47 22.65 -10.63 8.08
N HIS A 48 22.33 -9.56 8.81
CA HIS A 48 22.89 -9.33 10.14
C HIS A 48 22.48 -10.42 11.15
N VAL A 49 21.22 -10.85 11.15
CA VAL A 49 20.75 -11.92 12.06
C VAL A 49 21.53 -13.22 11.82
N LYS A 50 21.82 -13.55 10.55
CA LYS A 50 22.63 -14.70 10.19
C LYS A 50 24.08 -14.57 10.65
N GLU A 51 24.72 -13.43 10.41
CA GLU A 51 26.14 -13.23 10.70
C GLU A 51 26.43 -13.04 12.20
N ALA A 52 25.64 -12.21 12.88
CA ALA A 52 25.88 -11.83 14.27
C ALA A 52 25.21 -12.75 15.29
N HIS A 53 24.09 -13.37 14.92
CA HIS A 53 23.28 -14.20 15.83
C HIS A 53 23.23 -15.68 15.41
N SER A 54 23.92 -16.08 14.34
CA SER A 54 23.99 -17.47 13.85
C SER A 54 22.60 -18.09 13.59
N PHE A 55 21.59 -17.26 13.32
CA PHE A 55 20.23 -17.68 13.06
C PHE A 55 19.82 -17.27 11.64
N ASP A 56 19.48 -18.25 10.81
CA ASP A 56 19.07 -18.02 9.42
C ASP A 56 17.54 -18.12 9.32
N PHE A 57 16.86 -16.98 9.48
CA PHE A 57 15.40 -16.93 9.48
C PHE A 57 14.80 -17.33 8.13
N LEU A 58 15.40 -16.90 7.02
CA LEU A 58 14.91 -17.22 5.67
C LEU A 58 15.03 -18.72 5.39
N LYS A 59 16.17 -19.32 5.74
CA LYS A 59 16.35 -20.77 5.66
C LYS A 59 15.37 -21.51 6.55
N THR A 60 15.15 -21.05 7.78
CA THR A 60 14.18 -21.65 8.72
C THR A 60 12.75 -21.59 8.19
N ARG A 61 12.34 -20.44 7.63
CA ARG A 61 11.02 -20.25 7.02
C ARG A 61 10.80 -21.22 5.84
N SER A 62 11.79 -21.34 4.95
CA SER A 62 11.73 -22.23 3.79
C SER A 62 11.73 -23.71 4.21
N GLU A 63 12.65 -24.13 5.10
CA GLU A 63 12.78 -25.52 5.54
C GLU A 63 11.56 -26.04 6.31
N LEU A 64 10.93 -25.18 7.13
CA LEU A 64 9.73 -25.52 7.89
C LEU A 64 8.43 -25.16 7.17
N GLN A 65 8.51 -24.57 5.97
CA GLN A 65 7.36 -24.07 5.20
C GLN A 65 6.42 -23.19 6.04
N LEU A 66 7.00 -22.25 6.81
CA LEU A 66 6.20 -21.38 7.67
C LEU A 66 5.37 -20.43 6.81
N ASP A 67 4.06 -20.43 7.04
CA ASP A 67 3.17 -19.44 6.43
C ASP A 67 3.42 -18.02 6.98
N PHE A 68 2.74 -17.03 6.41
CA PHE A 68 2.85 -15.63 6.83
C PHE A 68 2.58 -15.44 8.34
N TYR A 69 1.53 -16.09 8.87
CA TYR A 69 1.14 -15.95 10.27
C TYR A 69 2.11 -16.65 11.21
N GLN A 70 2.61 -17.82 10.83
CA GLN A 70 3.65 -18.55 11.56
C GLN A 70 4.97 -17.79 11.57
N SER A 71 5.32 -17.14 10.47
CA SER A 71 6.48 -16.24 10.36
C SER A 71 6.34 -15.02 11.28
N MET A 72 5.16 -14.38 11.32
CA MET A 72 4.86 -13.31 12.26
C MET A 72 4.97 -13.78 13.73
N ARG A 73 4.38 -14.94 14.05
CA ARG A 73 4.47 -15.52 15.40
C ARG A 73 5.91 -15.78 15.82
N ALA A 74 6.74 -16.32 14.93
CA ALA A 74 8.16 -16.55 15.20
C ALA A 74 8.92 -15.25 15.48
N VAL A 75 8.72 -14.22 14.66
CA VAL A 75 9.34 -12.90 14.86
C VAL A 75 8.92 -12.29 16.20
N ASN A 76 7.61 -12.28 16.50
CA ASN A 76 7.10 -11.75 17.76
C ASN A 76 7.57 -12.57 18.97
N TYR A 77 7.64 -13.90 18.86
CA TYR A 77 8.16 -14.77 19.91
C TYR A 77 9.62 -14.42 20.26
N ILE A 78 10.50 -14.33 19.25
CA ILE A 78 11.92 -13.99 19.45
C ILE A 78 12.06 -12.62 20.13
N ARG A 79 11.29 -11.62 19.67
CA ARG A 79 11.29 -10.27 20.26
C ARG A 79 10.76 -10.27 21.70
N MET A 80 9.70 -11.03 21.99
CA MET A 80 9.19 -11.17 23.35
C MET A 80 10.19 -11.86 24.29
N MET A 81 10.97 -12.82 23.80
CA MET A 81 12.06 -13.42 24.57
C MET A 81 13.14 -12.38 24.89
N GLY A 82 13.54 -11.55 23.92
CA GLY A 82 14.47 -10.44 24.13
C GLY A 82 13.99 -9.37 25.12
N LEU A 83 12.67 -9.12 25.18
CA LEU A 83 12.08 -8.22 26.17
C LEU A 83 12.06 -8.81 27.58
N LYS A 84 11.88 -10.13 27.71
CA LYS A 84 11.86 -10.83 29.01
C LYS A 84 13.26 -11.04 29.58
N ASP A 85 14.23 -11.34 28.73
CA ASP A 85 15.63 -11.50 29.12
C ASP A 85 16.54 -10.69 28.17
N PRO A 86 17.09 -9.55 28.62
CA PRO A 86 18.04 -8.76 27.84
C PRO A 86 19.31 -9.52 27.41
N LYS A 87 19.65 -10.64 28.09
CA LYS A 87 20.79 -11.49 27.71
C LYS A 87 20.47 -12.43 26.55
N PHE A 88 19.20 -12.56 26.16
CA PHE A 88 18.77 -13.37 25.04
C PHE A 88 19.44 -12.95 23.72
N GLY A 89 19.75 -11.66 23.55
CA GLY A 89 20.49 -11.16 22.39
C GLY A 89 21.93 -11.69 22.25
N SER A 90 22.48 -12.33 23.30
CA SER A 90 23.80 -12.97 23.30
C SER A 90 23.72 -14.50 23.16
N VAL A 91 22.53 -15.07 22.94
CA VAL A 91 22.36 -16.51 22.71
C VAL A 91 22.89 -16.86 21.33
N SER A 92 23.89 -17.74 21.27
CA SER A 92 24.55 -18.17 20.03
C SER A 92 23.93 -19.41 19.38
N SER A 93 22.91 -20.01 19.99
CA SER A 93 22.32 -21.29 19.56
C SER A 93 20.79 -21.27 19.60
N PHE A 94 20.17 -20.29 18.95
CA PHE A 94 18.73 -20.26 18.76
C PHE A 94 18.36 -20.99 17.47
N SER A 95 17.42 -21.93 17.54
CA SER A 95 16.90 -22.67 16.39
C SER A 95 15.41 -22.93 16.58
N ILE A 96 14.68 -23.00 15.48
CA ILE A 96 13.27 -23.39 15.45
C ILE A 96 13.18 -24.73 14.72
N ASP A 97 12.50 -25.71 15.28
CA ASP A 97 12.33 -27.06 14.73
C ASP A 97 10.92 -27.35 14.18
N GLY A 98 9.98 -26.43 14.37
CA GLY A 98 8.61 -26.52 13.88
C GLY A 98 7.64 -27.19 14.87
N SER A 99 8.14 -27.74 15.99
CA SER A 99 7.32 -28.36 17.02
C SER A 99 6.87 -27.39 18.12
N GLU A 100 7.26 -26.13 18.03
CA GLU A 100 7.05 -25.17 19.09
C GLU A 100 5.60 -24.68 19.17
N ALA A 101 5.07 -24.71 20.40
CA ALA A 101 3.70 -24.29 20.66
C ALA A 101 3.41 -22.83 20.25
N PHE A 102 4.41 -21.95 20.24
CA PHE A 102 4.23 -20.55 19.87
C PHE A 102 3.84 -20.37 18.40
N LEU A 103 4.14 -21.33 17.51
CA LEU A 103 3.77 -21.27 16.10
C LEU A 103 2.24 -21.37 15.88
N SER A 104 1.50 -21.85 16.89
CA SER A 104 0.04 -21.96 16.89
C SER A 104 -0.67 -21.10 17.94
N ASP A 105 0.07 -20.26 18.67
CA ASP A 105 -0.49 -19.44 19.74
C ASP A 105 -0.78 -18.00 19.25
N ASP A 106 -2.05 -17.63 19.25
CA ASP A 106 -2.54 -16.33 18.79
C ASP A 106 -2.06 -15.16 19.66
N ALA A 107 -1.54 -15.41 20.86
CA ALA A 107 -0.88 -14.38 21.66
C ALA A 107 0.29 -13.73 20.90
N TYR A 108 0.96 -14.48 20.00
CA TYR A 108 2.10 -13.99 19.21
C TYR A 108 1.69 -13.38 17.86
N LEU A 109 0.39 -13.26 17.57
CA LEU A 109 -0.10 -12.44 16.44
C LEU A 109 -0.17 -10.95 16.80
N LYS A 110 0.01 -10.61 18.08
CA LYS A 110 0.10 -9.21 18.53
C LYS A 110 1.56 -8.74 18.41
N PRO A 111 1.83 -7.60 17.74
CA PRO A 111 3.18 -7.07 17.63
C PRO A 111 3.85 -6.93 18.99
N ALA A 112 5.05 -7.48 19.13
CA ALA A 112 5.84 -7.35 20.35
C ALA A 112 6.37 -5.91 20.55
N ILE A 113 6.48 -5.16 19.46
CA ILE A 113 6.91 -3.76 19.41
C ILE A 113 5.81 -2.97 18.67
N PRO A 114 5.39 -1.79 19.16
CA PRO A 114 4.49 -0.91 18.41
C PRO A 114 5.09 -0.49 17.07
N GLU A 115 4.28 -0.39 16.01
CA GLU A 115 4.71 0.05 14.68
C GLU A 115 5.90 -0.73 14.10
N ASP A 116 5.84 -2.05 14.17
CA ASP A 116 6.92 -2.91 13.75
C ASP A 116 7.00 -3.05 12.22
N SER A 117 7.81 -2.19 11.59
CA SER A 117 8.00 -2.14 10.13
C SER A 117 8.42 -3.48 9.51
N LEU A 118 9.07 -4.37 10.27
CA LEU A 118 9.46 -5.68 9.76
C LEU A 118 8.23 -6.57 9.50
N LEU A 119 7.18 -6.50 10.33
CA LEU A 119 6.02 -7.38 10.19
C LEU A 119 5.25 -7.11 8.90
N TYR A 120 5.17 -5.85 8.48
CA TYR A 120 4.56 -5.46 7.20
C TYR A 120 5.39 -5.93 6.00
N ALA A 121 6.72 -5.92 6.13
CA ALA A 121 7.63 -6.36 5.08
C ALA A 121 7.80 -7.89 5.00
N LEU A 122 7.18 -8.68 5.88
CA LEU A 122 7.30 -10.14 5.86
C LEU A 122 6.66 -10.79 4.61
N ASP A 123 5.64 -10.13 4.05
CA ASP A 123 4.92 -10.59 2.85
C ASP A 123 5.78 -10.44 1.58
N GLU A 124 6.61 -9.40 1.53
CA GLU A 124 7.55 -9.15 0.43
C GLU A 124 8.75 -10.12 0.40
N LEU A 125 8.86 -11.02 1.39
CA LEU A 125 9.97 -11.96 1.52
C LEU A 125 9.75 -13.29 0.80
N ASP A 126 8.58 -13.51 0.21
CA ASP A 126 8.33 -14.65 -0.69
C ASP A 126 8.98 -14.41 -2.07
N LEU A 127 10.27 -14.05 -2.05
CA LEU A 127 11.09 -13.99 -3.24
C LEU A 127 11.63 -15.38 -3.50
N ASP A 128 11.12 -15.97 -4.59
CA ASP A 128 11.51 -17.23 -5.19
C ASP A 128 12.99 -17.58 -4.99
N ASP A 129 13.22 -18.81 -4.53
CA ASP A 129 14.53 -19.47 -4.52
C ASP A 129 15.14 -19.44 -5.93
N GLU A 130 16.09 -18.54 -6.16
CA GLU A 130 17.36 -18.75 -6.88
C GLU A 130 18.08 -17.38 -7.01
N ASP A 131 19.37 -17.35 -6.67
CA ASP A 131 20.29 -16.21 -6.76
C ASP A 131 20.20 -15.10 -5.68
N ASN A 132 20.85 -15.33 -4.53
CA ASN A 132 21.64 -14.22 -3.95
C ASN A 132 22.84 -14.69 -3.10
N ALA A 133 23.91 -15.05 -3.79
CA ALA A 133 25.26 -14.99 -3.24
C ALA A 133 26.06 -13.89 -3.97
N SER A 134 25.59 -12.63 -3.98
CA SER A 134 26.45 -11.47 -4.26
C SER A 134 25.78 -10.15 -3.92
N ALA A 135 25.82 -9.74 -2.65
CA ALA A 135 25.62 -8.35 -2.28
C ALA A 135 26.37 -7.98 -0.98
N ALA A 136 27.69 -8.03 -1.03
CA ALA A 136 28.54 -7.31 -0.07
C ALA A 136 29.52 -6.44 -0.84
N GLY A 137 29.34 -5.13 -0.81
CA GLY A 137 30.23 -4.22 -1.53
C GLY A 137 29.89 -2.73 -1.49
N ILE A 138 29.62 -2.15 -0.32
CA ILE A 138 29.83 -0.70 -0.14
C ILE A 138 30.78 -0.44 1.04
N ARG A 139 31.95 0.04 0.61
CA ARG A 139 33.11 0.69 1.24
C ARG A 139 32.97 1.20 2.68
N ALA A 140 33.96 0.84 3.50
CA ALA A 140 34.49 1.70 4.56
C ALA A 140 36.01 1.86 4.36
N ASP A 141 36.44 3.11 4.33
CA ASP A 141 37.81 3.59 4.18
C ASP A 141 38.53 3.54 5.54
N SER A 142 39.69 2.88 5.63
CA SER A 142 40.80 3.39 6.45
C SER A 142 42.11 2.69 6.10
N THR A 143 43.11 3.56 5.93
CA THR A 143 44.55 3.40 5.79
C THR A 143 45.21 2.31 6.64
N THR A 144 46.11 1.54 6.01
CA THR A 144 47.54 1.39 6.43
C THR A 144 48.33 0.65 5.36
N ALA A 145 49.50 1.20 5.03
CA ALA A 145 50.46 0.63 4.10
C ALA A 145 51.42 -0.33 4.83
N ALA A 146 51.73 -1.49 4.23
CA ALA A 146 53.07 -2.08 4.20
C ALA A 146 53.12 -3.32 3.30
N ALA A 147 54.18 -3.39 2.51
CA ALA A 147 54.46 -4.33 1.43
C ALA A 147 54.69 -5.79 1.87
N CYS A 148 54.53 -6.73 0.94
CA CYS A 148 55.56 -7.70 0.54
C CYS A 148 55.11 -8.51 -0.69
N ALA A 149 56.01 -8.66 -1.66
CA ALA A 149 55.81 -9.32 -2.94
C ALA A 149 56.05 -10.84 -2.86
N ALA A 150 55.26 -11.62 -3.62
CA ALA A 150 55.65 -12.91 -4.21
C ALA A 150 54.66 -13.31 -5.32
N GLU A 151 55.20 -13.92 -6.38
CA GLU A 151 54.61 -14.19 -7.69
C GLU A 151 53.44 -15.20 -7.67
N ALA A 152 52.38 -14.92 -8.45
CA ALA A 152 51.38 -15.92 -8.89
C ALA A 152 50.65 -15.44 -10.17
N ALA A 153 51.22 -15.71 -11.34
CA ALA A 153 50.61 -15.44 -12.65
C ALA A 153 50.35 -16.77 -13.39
N PRO A 154 49.21 -17.45 -13.09
CA PRO A 154 48.27 -17.76 -14.19
C PRO A 154 46.78 -17.77 -13.79
N ALA A 155 46.42 -17.48 -12.53
CA ALA A 155 45.06 -17.66 -12.02
C ALA A 155 44.13 -16.44 -12.18
N LYS A 156 44.70 -15.23 -12.33
CA LYS A 156 43.93 -13.98 -12.47
C LYS A 156 43.21 -13.89 -13.83
N ASP A 157 43.90 -14.23 -14.91
CA ASP A 157 43.34 -14.21 -16.28
C ASP A 157 42.18 -15.19 -16.47
N ALA A 158 42.17 -16.31 -15.74
CA ALA A 158 41.09 -17.30 -15.82
C ALA A 158 39.79 -16.77 -15.18
N LYS A 159 39.89 -16.17 -13.98
CA LYS A 159 38.75 -15.54 -13.30
C LYS A 159 38.23 -14.32 -14.06
N GLU A 160 39.11 -13.53 -14.66
CA GLU A 160 38.71 -12.35 -15.43
C GLU A 160 37.98 -12.75 -16.73
N ARG A 161 38.39 -13.83 -17.40
CA ARG A 161 37.67 -14.40 -18.54
C ARG A 161 36.32 -14.99 -18.16
N GLU A 162 36.24 -15.69 -17.03
CA GLU A 162 34.98 -16.23 -16.51
C GLU A 162 34.00 -15.11 -16.14
N LEU A 163 34.49 -14.04 -15.49
CA LEU A 163 33.69 -12.87 -15.16
C LEU A 163 33.17 -12.15 -16.41
N MET A 164 34.02 -11.95 -17.42
CA MET A 164 33.62 -11.33 -18.68
C MET A 164 32.58 -12.17 -19.44
N ALA A 165 32.73 -13.51 -19.44
CA ALA A 165 31.74 -14.41 -20.03
C ALA A 165 30.39 -14.34 -19.29
N ARG A 166 30.41 -14.23 -17.94
CA ARG A 166 29.18 -14.11 -17.14
C ARG A 166 28.49 -12.76 -17.34
N ILE A 167 29.24 -11.66 -17.44
CA ILE A 167 28.70 -10.34 -17.75
C ILE A 167 27.99 -10.37 -19.11
N GLN A 168 28.64 -10.93 -20.14
CA GLN A 168 28.05 -11.02 -21.47
C GLN A 168 26.79 -11.90 -21.51
N ALA A 169 26.75 -12.98 -20.72
CA ALA A 169 25.55 -13.82 -20.60
C ALA A 169 24.40 -13.09 -19.89
N LEU A 170 24.70 -12.33 -18.82
CA LEU A 170 23.72 -11.52 -18.11
C LEU A 170 23.16 -10.40 -18.99
N GLU A 171 24.01 -9.71 -19.76
CA GLU A 171 23.56 -8.69 -20.72
C GLU A 171 22.60 -9.27 -21.77
N GLN A 172 22.85 -10.49 -22.25
CA GLN A 172 21.94 -11.18 -23.17
C GLN A 172 20.61 -11.54 -22.49
N GLN A 173 20.63 -12.00 -21.23
CA GLN A 173 19.41 -12.30 -20.48
C GLN A 173 18.58 -11.04 -20.21
N VAL A 174 19.20 -9.93 -19.79
CA VAL A 174 18.52 -8.66 -19.58
C VAL A 174 17.86 -8.19 -20.88
N GLY A 175 18.58 -8.23 -22.01
CA GLY A 175 18.01 -7.85 -23.30
C GLY A 175 16.90 -8.79 -23.81
N LEU A 176 16.81 -10.04 -23.34
CA LEU A 176 15.67 -10.92 -23.61
C LEU A 176 14.47 -10.56 -22.74
N ARG A 177 14.68 -10.39 -21.42
CA ARG A 177 13.65 -9.98 -20.46
C ARG A 177 13.03 -8.63 -20.82
N GLU A 178 13.84 -7.65 -21.24
CA GLU A 178 13.35 -6.35 -21.68
C GLU A 178 12.41 -6.47 -22.90
N ARG A 179 12.72 -7.37 -23.84
CA ARG A 179 11.85 -7.64 -24.99
C ARG A 179 10.55 -8.33 -24.58
N GLU A 180 10.60 -9.26 -23.62
CA GLU A 180 9.41 -9.90 -23.07
C GLU A 180 8.52 -8.90 -22.33
N ILE A 181 9.09 -8.04 -21.48
CA ILE A 181 8.36 -6.98 -20.77
C ILE A 181 7.69 -6.06 -21.78
N LYS A 182 8.41 -5.63 -22.82
CA LYS A 182 7.85 -4.77 -23.86
C LYS A 182 6.70 -5.45 -24.60
N PHE A 183 6.86 -6.72 -24.95
CA PHE A 183 5.82 -7.50 -25.61
C PHE A 183 4.57 -7.66 -24.72
N ILE A 184 4.75 -8.00 -23.44
CA ILE A 184 3.65 -8.13 -22.49
C ILE A 184 2.95 -6.79 -22.26
N ALA A 185 3.70 -5.69 -22.16
CA ALA A 185 3.14 -4.35 -22.02
C ALA A 185 2.28 -3.97 -23.24
N GLU A 186 2.76 -4.22 -24.46
CA GLU A 186 1.99 -4.02 -25.68
C GLU A 186 0.70 -4.87 -25.72
N GLN A 187 0.80 -6.15 -25.32
CA GLN A 187 -0.38 -7.03 -25.22
C GLN A 187 -1.38 -6.58 -24.14
N PHE A 188 -0.89 -6.02 -23.03
CA PHE A 188 -1.73 -5.48 -21.97
C PHE A 188 -2.45 -4.21 -22.41
N ASP A 189 -1.78 -3.33 -23.16
CA ASP A 189 -2.40 -2.14 -23.75
C ASP A 189 -3.49 -2.52 -24.77
N ASP A 190 -3.23 -3.52 -25.62
CA ASP A 190 -4.22 -4.06 -26.56
C ASP A 190 -5.42 -4.67 -25.82
N TYR A 191 -5.18 -5.43 -24.75
CA TYR A 191 -6.23 -6.01 -23.91
C TYR A 191 -7.05 -4.90 -23.22
N LYS A 192 -6.39 -3.89 -22.67
CA LYS A 192 -7.05 -2.73 -22.04
C LYS A 192 -7.90 -1.97 -23.05
N ALA A 193 -7.42 -1.77 -24.27
CA ALA A 193 -8.18 -1.14 -25.35
C ALA A 193 -9.39 -1.98 -25.78
N LEU A 194 -9.23 -3.31 -25.87
CA LEU A 194 -10.32 -4.23 -26.18
C LEU A 194 -11.41 -4.22 -25.09
N VAL A 195 -11.02 -4.29 -23.81
CA VAL A 195 -11.94 -4.20 -22.67
C VAL A 195 -12.65 -2.85 -22.67
N LYS A 196 -11.92 -1.76 -22.89
CA LYS A 196 -12.52 -0.42 -23.03
C LYS A 196 -13.57 -0.40 -24.14
N ARG A 197 -13.25 -0.92 -25.31
CA ARG A 197 -14.18 -0.93 -26.45
C ARG A 197 -15.39 -1.82 -26.23
N GLN A 198 -15.20 -2.99 -25.65
CA GLN A 198 -16.27 -3.97 -25.51
C GLN A 198 -17.26 -3.61 -24.39
N PHE A 199 -16.77 -3.02 -23.30
CA PHE A 199 -17.61 -2.70 -22.13
C PHE A 199 -18.00 -1.23 -22.02
N PHE A 200 -17.24 -0.28 -22.59
CA PHE A 200 -17.47 1.16 -22.36
C PHE A 200 -17.90 1.94 -23.62
N ASP A 201 -17.35 1.67 -24.81
CA ASP A 201 -17.79 2.34 -26.07
C ASP A 201 -19.23 1.98 -26.48
N SER A 202 -19.73 0.83 -26.02
CA SER A 202 -21.13 0.42 -26.24
C SER A 202 -22.13 1.32 -25.48
N VAL A 203 -21.66 2.20 -24.58
CA VAL A 203 -22.49 3.14 -23.81
C VAL A 203 -22.49 4.54 -24.42
N GLU A 204 -21.38 4.98 -25.04
CA GLU A 204 -21.30 6.31 -25.67
C GLU A 204 -22.10 6.41 -26.98
N THR A 205 -22.35 5.29 -27.67
CA THR A 205 -23.12 5.29 -28.93
C THR A 205 -24.64 5.40 -28.76
N ALA A 206 -25.14 5.57 -27.53
CA ALA A 206 -26.56 5.75 -27.23
C ALA A 206 -26.96 7.19 -26.80
N SER A 207 -26.03 8.15 -26.78
CA SER A 207 -26.36 9.56 -26.53
C SER A 207 -25.83 10.48 -27.63
N ASP A 208 -26.77 11.14 -28.30
CA ASP A 208 -26.64 11.90 -29.54
C ASP A 208 -25.58 13.02 -29.60
N THR A 209 -24.99 13.11 -30.80
CA THR A 209 -24.62 14.28 -31.63
C THR A 209 -24.15 15.62 -31.02
N ASN A 210 -23.05 16.11 -31.62
CA ASN A 210 -22.55 17.50 -31.72
C ASN A 210 -21.73 18.07 -30.56
N SER A 211 -20.40 18.00 -30.68
CA SER A 211 -19.51 19.18 -30.80
C SER A 211 -18.04 18.76 -30.91
N GLU A 212 -17.28 19.44 -31.77
CA GLU A 212 -15.84 19.20 -32.01
C GLU A 212 -14.97 19.39 -30.75
N PRO A 213 -13.79 18.73 -30.65
CA PRO A 213 -12.87 18.94 -29.55
C PRO A 213 -11.79 19.97 -29.94
N GLU A 214 -11.75 21.10 -29.24
CA GLU A 214 -10.55 21.94 -29.14
C GLU A 214 -10.05 21.95 -27.69
N GLY A 215 -8.73 21.82 -27.53
CA GLY A 215 -8.04 22.35 -26.35
C GLY A 215 -7.44 21.33 -25.40
N THR A 216 -6.25 20.85 -25.79
CA THR A 216 -5.14 20.35 -24.96
C THR A 216 -5.29 20.52 -23.43
N LYS A 217 -5.39 19.40 -22.70
CA LYS A 217 -4.92 19.31 -21.30
C LYS A 217 -4.03 18.08 -21.14
N ALA A 218 -2.75 18.34 -20.97
CA ALA A 218 -1.77 17.38 -20.50
C ALA A 218 -1.93 17.17 -18.99
N ILE A 219 -1.61 15.95 -18.56
CA ILE A 219 -1.74 15.33 -17.22
C ILE A 219 -3.15 14.82 -16.89
N ALA A 220 -3.62 13.87 -17.70
CA ALA A 220 -4.83 13.05 -17.47
C ALA A 220 -4.43 11.56 -17.53
N GLY A 221 -3.57 11.10 -16.62
CA GLY A 221 -2.97 9.76 -16.71
C GLY A 221 -3.60 8.68 -15.82
N ALA A 222 -3.95 9.03 -14.59
CA ALA A 222 -4.40 8.07 -13.58
C ALA A 222 -5.61 8.56 -12.77
N SER A 223 -5.59 9.82 -12.32
CA SER A 223 -6.70 10.45 -11.59
C SER A 223 -8.00 10.45 -12.39
N ASP A 224 -7.94 10.93 -13.65
CA ASP A 224 -9.11 10.97 -14.52
C ASP A 224 -9.62 9.56 -14.84
N TYR A 225 -8.72 8.58 -14.95
CA TYR A 225 -9.11 7.18 -15.14
C TYR A 225 -9.86 6.63 -13.92
N TYR A 226 -9.39 6.94 -12.70
CA TYR A 226 -10.05 6.56 -11.46
C TYR A 226 -11.45 7.16 -11.37
N PHE A 227 -11.61 8.48 -11.53
CA PHE A 227 -12.93 9.11 -11.44
C PHE A 227 -13.87 8.66 -12.57
N ASN A 228 -13.36 8.47 -13.79
CA ASN A 228 -14.16 7.93 -14.90
C ASN A 228 -14.63 6.49 -14.64
N SER A 229 -13.88 5.70 -13.88
CA SER A 229 -14.34 4.36 -13.47
C SER A 229 -15.60 4.41 -12.60
N TYR A 230 -15.81 5.53 -11.88
CA TYR A 230 -17.00 5.75 -11.06
C TYR A 230 -18.16 6.48 -11.77
N ALA A 231 -18.01 6.89 -13.03
CA ALA A 231 -19.10 7.55 -13.77
C ALA A 231 -20.21 6.56 -14.21
N GLY A 232 -19.88 5.28 -14.36
CA GLY A 232 -20.78 4.23 -14.85
C GLY A 232 -21.81 3.76 -13.82
N ASN A 233 -23.02 3.40 -14.26
CA ASN A 233 -24.08 2.91 -13.35
C ASN A 233 -23.77 1.57 -12.68
N GLU A 234 -23.01 0.71 -13.35
CA GLU A 234 -22.83 -0.69 -12.96
C GLU A 234 -22.13 -0.82 -11.61
N ILE A 235 -21.07 -0.03 -11.42
CA ILE A 235 -20.26 -0.04 -10.19
C ILE A 235 -21.08 0.48 -8.99
N HIS A 236 -21.91 1.51 -9.18
CA HIS A 236 -22.82 2.01 -8.14
C HIS A 236 -23.94 1.02 -7.85
N MET A 237 -24.48 0.34 -8.86
CA MET A 237 -25.48 -0.71 -8.67
C MET A 237 -24.91 -1.87 -7.86
N GLN A 238 -23.67 -2.31 -8.16
CA GLN A 238 -22.98 -3.34 -7.38
C GLN A 238 -22.80 -2.91 -5.92
N MET A 239 -22.34 -1.67 -5.70
CA MET A 239 -22.19 -1.12 -4.35
C MET A 239 -23.53 -1.03 -3.60
N LEU A 240 -24.63 -0.64 -4.27
CA LEU A 240 -25.96 -0.55 -3.66
C LEU A 240 -26.59 -1.93 -3.40
N GLN A 241 -26.27 -2.94 -4.21
CA GLN A 241 -26.72 -4.32 -4.02
C GLN A 241 -25.99 -5.04 -2.88
N ASP A 242 -24.80 -4.57 -2.50
CA ASP A 242 -24.15 -4.99 -1.27
C ASP A 242 -24.98 -4.52 -0.07
N LYS A 243 -25.77 -5.45 0.47
CA LYS A 243 -26.64 -5.22 1.62
C LYS A 243 -25.85 -4.98 2.90
N VAL A 244 -24.78 -5.74 3.15
CA VAL A 244 -24.00 -5.60 4.39
C VAL A 244 -23.42 -4.20 4.47
N ARG A 245 -22.83 -3.72 3.37
CA ARG A 245 -22.31 -2.36 3.27
C ARG A 245 -23.43 -1.32 3.39
N THR A 246 -24.45 -1.38 2.54
CA THR A 246 -25.45 -0.32 2.42
C THR A 246 -26.37 -0.23 3.64
N GLU A 247 -26.77 -1.37 4.20
CA GLU A 247 -27.58 -1.41 5.42
C GLU A 247 -26.75 -1.04 6.65
N GLY A 248 -25.47 -1.40 6.71
CA GLY A 248 -24.58 -0.97 7.78
C GLY A 248 -24.50 0.55 7.91
N TYR A 249 -24.31 1.28 6.79
CA TYR A 249 -24.35 2.75 6.80
C TYR A 249 -25.73 3.30 7.20
N ARG A 250 -26.80 2.74 6.63
CA ARG A 250 -28.18 3.17 6.93
C ARG A 250 -28.49 3.03 8.42
N ASP A 251 -28.21 1.87 8.98
CA ASP A 251 -28.56 1.51 10.35
C ASP A 251 -27.76 2.37 11.32
N PHE A 252 -26.47 2.58 11.09
CA PHE A 252 -25.66 3.53 11.86
C PHE A 252 -26.27 4.94 11.86
N ILE A 253 -26.65 5.48 10.68
CA ILE A 253 -27.21 6.82 10.58
C ILE A 253 -28.58 6.92 11.28
N TYR A 254 -29.42 5.89 11.15
CA TYR A 254 -30.78 5.91 11.71
C TYR A 254 -30.86 5.58 13.19
N ASP A 255 -29.94 4.78 13.71
CA ASP A 255 -29.85 4.46 15.14
C ASP A 255 -29.23 5.62 15.93
N ASN A 256 -28.45 6.48 15.26
CA ASN A 256 -27.80 7.65 15.87
C ASN A 256 -28.37 8.98 15.32
N LYS A 257 -29.69 9.08 15.11
CA LYS A 257 -30.32 10.29 14.55
C LYS A 257 -30.01 11.58 15.31
N ASP A 258 -29.75 11.49 16.60
CA ASP A 258 -29.41 12.62 17.47
C ASP A 258 -28.10 13.33 17.06
N ILE A 259 -27.13 12.61 16.49
CA ILE A 259 -25.88 13.22 16.00
C ILE A 259 -26.03 13.82 14.59
N PHE A 260 -27.09 13.49 13.85
CA PHE A 260 -27.38 14.06 12.53
C PHE A 260 -28.42 15.18 12.59
N LYS A 261 -29.38 15.09 13.51
CA LYS A 261 -30.51 16.00 13.57
C LYS A 261 -30.05 17.44 13.79
N ASP A 262 -30.57 18.34 12.97
CA ASP A 262 -30.28 19.77 12.96
C ASP A 262 -28.78 20.09 12.72
N LYS A 263 -28.00 19.14 12.17
CA LYS A 263 -26.57 19.32 11.84
C LYS A 263 -26.34 19.56 10.35
N VAL A 264 -25.16 20.10 10.05
CA VAL A 264 -24.62 20.19 8.69
C VAL A 264 -23.73 18.98 8.45
N VAL A 265 -23.95 18.26 7.36
CA VAL A 265 -23.22 17.02 7.00
C VAL A 265 -22.49 17.23 5.68
N LEU A 266 -21.29 16.67 5.56
CA LEU A 266 -20.53 16.59 4.32
C LEU A 266 -20.39 15.10 3.93
N ASP A 267 -20.83 14.76 2.72
CA ASP A 267 -20.71 13.44 2.09
C ASP A 267 -19.66 13.53 0.97
N VAL A 268 -18.50 12.92 1.20
CA VAL A 268 -17.33 12.98 0.32
C VAL A 268 -17.32 11.74 -0.58
N GLY A 269 -17.38 11.93 -1.90
CA GLY A 269 -17.58 10.84 -2.84
C GLY A 269 -19.01 10.31 -2.77
N CYS A 270 -19.99 11.22 -2.89
CA CYS A 270 -21.39 10.91 -2.62
C CYS A 270 -22.00 9.90 -3.61
N GLY A 271 -21.34 9.65 -4.75
CA GLY A 271 -21.75 8.69 -5.76
C GLY A 271 -23.18 8.97 -6.23
N THR A 272 -24.10 8.03 -5.98
CA THR A 272 -25.53 8.20 -6.32
C THR A 272 -26.33 9.06 -5.33
N GLY A 273 -25.69 9.57 -4.27
CA GLY A 273 -26.31 10.39 -3.21
C GLY A 273 -27.04 9.59 -2.14
N ILE A 274 -26.88 8.26 -2.07
CA ILE A 274 -27.65 7.42 -1.14
C ILE A 274 -27.38 7.75 0.34
N LEU A 275 -26.12 7.99 0.72
CA LEU A 275 -25.73 8.30 2.09
C LEU A 275 -26.20 9.71 2.48
N SER A 276 -26.04 10.67 1.57
CA SER A 276 -26.63 12.01 1.68
C SER A 276 -28.15 11.97 1.94
N MET A 277 -28.88 11.10 1.24
CA MET A 277 -30.32 10.93 1.46
C MET A 277 -30.65 10.29 2.82
N PHE A 278 -29.83 9.36 3.32
CA PHE A 278 -29.98 8.84 4.68
C PHE A 278 -29.76 9.92 5.73
N ALA A 279 -28.69 10.72 5.60
CA ALA A 279 -28.41 11.82 6.51
C ALA A 279 -29.54 12.87 6.52
N ALA A 280 -30.06 13.25 5.35
CA ALA A 280 -31.20 14.15 5.24
C ALA A 280 -32.45 13.58 5.92
N ARG A 281 -32.76 12.29 5.73
CA ARG A 281 -33.90 11.60 6.38
C ARG A 281 -33.71 11.40 7.88
N ALA A 282 -32.46 11.36 8.36
CA ALA A 282 -32.15 11.35 9.79
C ALA A 282 -32.37 12.72 10.47
N GLY A 283 -32.63 13.77 9.68
CA GLY A 283 -32.97 15.10 10.17
C GLY A 283 -31.84 16.12 10.06
N ALA A 284 -30.80 15.87 9.24
CA ALA A 284 -29.78 16.87 8.97
C ALA A 284 -30.42 18.18 8.47
N ALA A 285 -29.93 19.31 9.00
CA ALA A 285 -30.36 20.64 8.57
C ALA A 285 -29.90 20.94 7.14
N LYS A 286 -28.70 20.47 6.78
CA LYS A 286 -28.11 20.63 5.45
C LYS A 286 -27.15 19.48 5.18
N VAL A 287 -27.10 19.01 3.95
CA VAL A 287 -26.08 18.05 3.49
C VAL A 287 -25.38 18.62 2.27
N PHE A 288 -24.05 18.64 2.26
CA PHE A 288 -23.22 18.91 1.10
C PHE A 288 -22.70 17.58 0.57
N ALA A 289 -23.00 17.27 -0.69
CA ALA A 289 -22.72 15.98 -1.29
C ALA A 289 -21.80 16.15 -2.49
N VAL A 290 -20.51 15.88 -2.32
CA VAL A 290 -19.48 16.16 -3.33
C VAL A 290 -19.06 14.88 -4.03
N ASP A 291 -19.01 14.90 -5.36
CA ASP A 291 -18.43 13.83 -6.18
C ASP A 291 -17.68 14.44 -7.36
N ASN A 292 -16.55 13.83 -7.73
CA ASN A 292 -15.69 14.31 -8.81
C ASN A 292 -15.91 13.55 -10.14
N SER A 293 -16.88 12.64 -10.19
CA SER A 293 -17.28 11.92 -11.40
C SER A 293 -18.65 12.38 -11.92
N ASP A 294 -18.94 12.11 -13.19
CA ASP A 294 -20.19 12.50 -13.85
C ASP A 294 -21.45 11.84 -13.24
N ILE A 295 -21.28 10.90 -12.29
CA ILE A 295 -22.39 10.35 -11.51
C ILE A 295 -23.12 11.42 -10.69
N ILE A 296 -22.47 12.56 -10.41
CA ILE A 296 -23.05 13.66 -9.65
C ILE A 296 -24.37 14.16 -10.26
N HIS A 297 -24.51 14.10 -11.59
CA HIS A 297 -25.76 14.44 -12.28
C HIS A 297 -26.91 13.48 -11.94
N LYS A 298 -26.60 12.19 -11.77
CA LYS A 298 -27.59 11.19 -11.33
C LYS A 298 -27.93 11.39 -9.86
N ALA A 299 -26.94 11.71 -9.03
CA ALA A 299 -27.19 12.04 -7.63
C ALA A 299 -28.14 13.24 -7.49
N GLN A 300 -27.93 14.28 -8.31
CA GLN A 300 -28.83 15.43 -8.35
C GLN A 300 -30.26 15.04 -8.75
N ALA A 301 -30.41 14.22 -9.80
CA ALA A 301 -31.72 13.70 -10.21
C ALA A 301 -32.39 12.88 -9.09
N ASN A 302 -31.65 11.97 -8.44
CA ASN A 302 -32.14 11.15 -7.34
C ASN A 302 -32.63 12.02 -6.16
N VAL A 303 -31.87 13.05 -5.79
CA VAL A 303 -32.19 13.97 -4.70
C VAL A 303 -33.48 14.75 -5.01
N ILE A 304 -33.62 15.27 -6.23
CA ILE A 304 -34.82 15.99 -6.67
C ILE A 304 -36.04 15.06 -6.69
N GLU A 305 -35.90 13.85 -7.24
CA GLU A 305 -37.00 12.87 -7.32
C GLU A 305 -37.49 12.46 -5.91
N ASN A 306 -36.57 12.39 -4.95
CA ASN A 306 -36.87 12.11 -3.55
C ASN A 306 -37.32 13.35 -2.75
N LYS A 307 -37.40 14.54 -3.38
CA LYS A 307 -37.80 15.81 -2.76
C LYS A 307 -36.90 16.24 -1.60
N LEU A 308 -35.60 15.97 -1.74
CA LEU A 308 -34.58 16.28 -0.73
C LEU A 308 -33.66 17.43 -1.15
N ASP A 309 -33.91 18.05 -2.31
CA ASP A 309 -33.15 19.18 -2.88
C ASP A 309 -33.21 20.46 -2.03
N GLY A 310 -34.19 20.58 -1.14
CA GLY A 310 -34.21 21.64 -0.13
C GLY A 310 -33.14 21.48 0.97
N VAL A 311 -32.69 20.25 1.23
CA VAL A 311 -31.75 19.90 2.30
C VAL A 311 -30.37 19.57 1.75
N ILE A 312 -30.31 18.82 0.65
CA ILE A 312 -29.07 18.34 0.05
C ILE A 312 -28.63 19.29 -1.07
N THR A 313 -27.36 19.68 -1.07
CA THR A 313 -26.71 20.44 -2.14
C THR A 313 -25.55 19.62 -2.69
N LEU A 314 -25.48 19.52 -4.01
CA LEU A 314 -24.46 18.80 -4.76
C LEU A 314 -23.52 19.79 -5.46
#